data_AF-A0A933B681-F1
#
_entry.id   AF-A0A933B681-F1
#
_cell.length_a   1.000
_cell.length_b   1.000
_cell.length_c   1.000
_cell.angle_alpha   90.00
_cell.angle_beta   90.00
_cell.angle_gamma   90.00
#
_symmetry.space_group_name_H-M   'P 1'
#
loop_
_entity.id
_entity.type
_entity.pdbx_description
1 polymer ?
#
loop_
_entity_poly.entity_id
_entity_poly.type
_entity_poly.pdbx_seq_one_letter_code
_entity_poly.pdbx_strand_id
1 'polypeptide(L)'
;MRNGTPSLLLLLTWFLVFSTAGCATWPQRWGSQPCAIAIKPNPSKPSIGWHYVSTALLTPLEHAFNLGRLGRRLIGLPARAVNLRDGQVADSAFFTNRDLNRLSPAHVRWGPTPSGEMPRPPFTITKPKTEGRTPGCFVKDSRGVGYLFKFDPIESPELLSGAEVVTSKLLYALGYHVPSYEIASVRPEDFKQDDLKDILAPRLRKGKVRVSASRLLEGDIVGPARFRRFRDCAEVRALKIVSAWVNNIDTKDHNTLMVWDGTKTTAYVIDFGTSLGADAGLAGPKSPCAGWTNVVDLSVLSSELLTLGIYRPPCDRQAQAFSPAVGLFSFHVDPRRWKPYMPNPAFEEMNDDDARWIVRRMSRLSRAQLGAAVSAGQYSNPSDAARIIEVLEARRKTIMERYKIAPAPSAVTTPSGEPLPTAIPRGVR
;
A
#
# COMPACT_ATOMS: atom_id res chain seq x y z
N MET A 1 45.60 18.20 -33.35
CA MET A 1 46.20 19.33 -32.60
C MET A 1 45.29 20.54 -32.84
N ARG A 2 44.63 21.22 -31.90
CA ARG A 2 44.51 21.27 -30.43
C ARG A 2 43.01 21.54 -30.15
N ASN A 3 42.34 20.71 -29.36
CA ASN A 3 42.02 20.92 -27.93
C ASN A 3 41.38 22.27 -27.60
N GLY A 4 40.09 22.23 -27.31
CA GLY A 4 39.31 23.28 -26.65
C GLY A 4 38.13 22.65 -25.93
N THR A 5 38.40 21.93 -24.84
CA THR A 5 37.40 21.43 -23.89
C THR A 5 36.64 22.62 -23.28
N PRO A 6 35.30 22.67 -23.31
CA PRO A 6 34.58 23.63 -22.49
C PRO A 6 34.77 23.21 -21.03
N SER A 7 35.31 24.15 -20.24
CA SER A 7 35.66 23.96 -18.84
C SER A 7 34.42 23.58 -18.01
N LEU A 8 34.56 22.48 -17.27
CA LEU A 8 33.63 21.95 -16.26
C LEU A 8 33.33 22.94 -15.10
N LEU A 9 33.91 24.14 -15.12
CA LEU A 9 33.77 25.18 -14.08
C LEU A 9 32.66 26.21 -14.34
N LEU A 10 32.04 26.24 -15.52
CA LEU A 10 30.92 27.16 -15.82
C LEU A 10 29.53 26.55 -15.54
N LEU A 11 29.46 25.31 -15.04
CA LEU A 11 28.23 24.64 -14.60
C LEU A 11 27.99 24.72 -13.08
N LEU A 12 28.88 25.39 -12.33
CA LEU A 12 28.86 25.44 -10.86
C LEU A 12 28.39 26.77 -10.25
N THR A 13 28.01 27.76 -11.06
CA THR A 13 27.60 29.09 -10.57
C THR A 13 26.15 29.48 -10.89
N TRP A 14 25.30 28.49 -11.17
CA TRP A 14 23.83 28.64 -11.15
C TRP A 14 23.16 27.84 -10.01
N PHE A 15 23.94 27.40 -9.02
CA PHE A 15 23.47 26.62 -7.87
C PHE A 15 23.31 27.41 -6.55
N LEU A 16 23.40 28.74 -6.62
CA LEU A 16 23.21 29.61 -5.46
C LEU A 16 22.15 30.65 -5.81
N VAL A 17 20.94 30.36 -5.36
CA VAL A 17 19.82 31.24 -4.97
C VAL A 17 18.53 30.51 -5.34
N PHE A 18 17.85 29.92 -4.35
CA PHE A 18 16.42 30.15 -4.12
C PHE A 18 15.95 29.48 -2.81
N SER A 19 15.27 30.29 -2.00
CA SER A 19 14.43 29.98 -0.82
C SER A 19 15.10 29.81 0.55
N THR A 20 15.67 30.90 1.06
CA THR A 20 15.35 31.33 2.43
C THR A 20 13.96 31.97 2.43
N ALA A 21 12.88 31.18 2.53
CA ALA A 21 11.55 31.66 2.92
C ALA A 21 10.63 30.47 3.19
N GLY A 22 10.16 30.37 4.43
CA GLY A 22 9.15 29.42 4.84
C GLY A 22 9.46 28.90 6.23
N CYS A 23 9.01 29.64 7.25
CA CYS A 23 8.87 29.10 8.59
C CYS A 23 8.11 27.78 8.50
N ALA A 24 8.83 26.67 8.61
CA ALA A 24 8.23 25.35 8.48
C ALA A 24 7.30 25.14 9.69
N THR A 25 5.99 25.09 9.43
CA THR A 25 5.02 24.69 10.46
C THR A 25 5.09 23.19 10.75
N TRP A 26 6.00 22.42 10.12
CA TRP A 26 6.22 21.01 10.43
C TRP A 26 7.06 20.87 11.71
N PRO A 27 6.65 20.08 12.72
CA PRO A 27 7.39 20.01 13.97
C PRO A 27 8.70 19.28 13.70
N GLN A 28 9.86 19.83 14.09
CA GLN A 28 11.16 19.16 13.91
C GLN A 28 11.35 18.00 14.91
N ARG A 29 10.66 18.06 16.05
CA ARG A 29 10.66 17.03 17.09
C ARG A 29 9.24 16.54 17.33
N TRP A 30 9.13 15.30 17.80
CA TRP A 30 7.84 14.75 18.21
C TRP A 30 7.37 15.42 19.51
N GLY A 31 6.05 15.60 19.65
CA GLY A 31 5.43 16.06 20.89
C GLY A 31 5.30 14.94 21.93
N SER A 32 4.41 15.13 22.90
CA SER A 32 4.11 14.15 23.96
C SER A 32 3.59 12.81 23.42
N GLN A 33 2.98 12.81 22.23
CA GLN A 33 2.61 11.61 21.48
C GLN A 33 3.46 11.51 20.20
N PRO A 34 4.54 10.71 20.20
CA PRO A 34 5.37 10.54 19.02
C PRO A 34 4.58 9.94 17.85
N CYS A 35 4.94 10.37 16.64
CA CYS A 35 4.34 9.93 15.38
C CYS A 35 2.89 10.38 15.15
N ALA A 36 2.27 11.09 16.09
CA ALA A 36 1.02 11.83 15.89
C ALA A 36 1.31 13.29 15.46
N ILE A 37 0.37 13.90 14.72
CA ILE A 37 0.50 15.27 14.21
C ILE A 37 -0.80 16.04 14.51
N ALA A 38 -0.71 17.03 15.40
CA ALA A 38 -1.83 17.85 15.86
C ALA A 38 -1.83 19.27 15.24
N ILE A 39 -1.14 19.45 14.12
CA ILE A 39 -0.98 20.73 13.42
C ILE A 39 -1.07 20.52 11.92
N LYS A 40 -1.55 21.51 11.17
CA LYS A 40 -1.56 21.48 9.70
C LYS A 40 -0.14 21.67 9.16
N PRO A 41 0.43 20.67 8.47
CA PRO A 41 1.71 20.80 7.83
C PRO A 41 1.71 21.82 6.70
N ASN A 42 2.83 22.50 6.51
CA ASN A 42 3.15 23.13 5.24
C ASN A 42 4.18 22.27 4.48
N PRO A 43 3.76 21.46 3.49
CA PRO A 43 4.66 20.55 2.81
C PRO A 43 5.54 21.33 1.83
N SER A 44 6.85 21.09 1.88
CA SER A 44 7.69 21.45 0.74
C SER A 44 7.36 20.49 -0.41
N LYS A 45 7.14 21.03 -1.61
CA LYS A 45 6.97 20.28 -2.86
C LYS A 45 8.34 20.18 -3.56
N PRO A 46 9.16 19.15 -3.29
CA PRO A 46 10.40 19.00 -4.02
C PRO A 46 10.06 18.53 -5.44
N SER A 47 10.96 18.77 -6.39
CA SER A 47 10.85 18.17 -7.73
C SER A 47 10.70 16.65 -7.60
N ILE A 48 9.70 16.08 -8.28
CA ILE A 48 9.46 14.64 -8.35
C ILE A 48 10.73 13.92 -8.85
N GLY A 49 11.37 14.45 -9.90
CA GLY A 49 12.61 13.90 -10.45
C GLY A 49 13.76 13.92 -9.43
N TRP A 50 13.92 15.02 -8.70
CA TRP A 50 14.93 15.11 -7.63
C TRP A 50 14.65 14.14 -6.48
N HIS A 51 13.38 13.95 -6.13
CA HIS A 51 12.99 12.96 -5.13
C HIS A 51 13.35 11.53 -5.57
N TYR A 52 13.12 11.17 -6.84
CA TYR A 52 13.54 9.88 -7.39
C TYR A 52 15.06 9.69 -7.30
N VAL A 53 15.85 10.68 -7.76
CA VAL A 53 17.32 10.62 -7.72
C VAL A 53 17.84 10.49 -6.29
N SER A 54 17.37 11.36 -5.38
CA SER A 54 17.82 11.36 -3.99
C SER A 54 17.46 10.09 -3.23
N THR A 55 16.31 9.48 -3.53
CA THR A 55 15.85 8.26 -2.86
C THR A 55 16.51 7.02 -3.44
N ALA A 56 16.66 6.92 -4.77
CA ALA A 56 17.23 5.74 -5.43
C ALA A 56 18.76 5.67 -5.36
N LEU A 57 19.45 6.82 -5.38
CA LEU A 57 20.92 6.87 -5.44
C LEU A 57 21.55 7.40 -4.15
N LEU A 58 21.13 8.59 -3.69
CA LEU A 58 21.82 9.26 -2.58
C LEU A 58 21.52 8.63 -1.21
N THR A 59 20.28 8.22 -0.96
CA THR A 59 19.89 7.65 0.34
C THR A 59 20.60 6.31 0.63
N PRO A 60 20.67 5.34 -0.31
CA PRO A 60 21.45 4.12 -0.09
C PRO A 60 22.94 4.40 0.18
N LEU A 61 23.53 5.38 -0.51
CA LEU A 61 24.91 5.79 -0.28
C LEU A 61 25.10 6.41 1.10
N GLU A 62 24.22 7.36 1.50
CA GLU A 62 24.20 7.96 2.84
C GLU A 62 24.19 6.87 3.92
N HIS A 63 23.38 5.83 3.72
CA HIS A 63 23.26 4.70 4.63
C HIS A 63 24.46 3.75 4.63
N ALA A 64 25.13 3.57 3.49
CA ALA A 64 26.34 2.77 3.36
C ALA A 64 27.54 3.43 4.05
N PHE A 65 27.58 4.76 4.16
CA PHE A 65 28.66 5.51 4.80
C PHE A 65 28.33 6.02 6.21
N ASN A 66 27.14 5.72 6.75
CA ASN A 66 26.78 6.11 8.11
C ASN A 66 27.39 5.16 9.15
N LEU A 67 28.61 5.46 9.58
CA LEU A 67 29.37 4.64 10.54
C LEU A 67 28.64 4.39 11.87
N GLY A 68 27.90 5.37 12.39
CA GLY A 68 27.12 5.20 13.62
C GLY A 68 25.93 4.24 13.46
N ARG A 69 25.29 4.24 12.29
CA ARG A 69 24.24 3.26 11.94
C ARG A 69 24.83 1.87 11.74
N LEU A 70 25.95 1.77 11.02
CA LEU A 70 26.65 0.50 10.81
C LEU A 70 27.14 -0.10 12.13
N GLY A 71 27.83 0.69 12.95
CA GLY A 71 28.31 0.26 14.27
C GLY A 71 27.19 -0.28 15.15
N ARG A 72 26.07 0.46 15.26
CA ARG A 72 24.87 0.01 16.00
C ARG A 72 24.32 -1.33 15.50
N ARG A 73 24.28 -1.54 14.18
CA ARG A 73 23.82 -2.81 13.61
C ARG A 73 24.79 -3.96 13.87
N LEU A 74 26.09 -3.70 13.75
CA LEU A 74 27.13 -4.71 13.96
C LEU A 74 27.14 -5.23 15.41
N ILE A 75 26.94 -4.34 16.39
CA ILE A 75 26.86 -4.74 17.81
C ILE A 75 25.46 -5.21 18.25
N GLY A 76 24.50 -5.36 17.32
CA GLY A 76 23.16 -5.85 17.63
C GLY A 76 22.24 -4.86 18.36
N LEU A 77 22.54 -3.56 18.32
CA LEU A 77 21.78 -2.49 18.99
C LEU A 77 21.23 -1.46 17.97
N PRO A 78 20.35 -1.87 17.04
CA PRO A 78 19.74 -0.93 16.10
C PRO A 78 18.89 0.12 16.82
N ALA A 79 18.69 1.28 16.18
CA ALA A 79 17.82 2.32 16.72
C ALA A 79 16.39 1.79 16.88
N ARG A 80 15.84 1.88 18.11
CA ARG A 80 14.45 1.51 18.39
C ARG A 80 13.49 2.61 17.91
N ALA A 81 12.29 2.22 17.52
CA ALA A 81 11.24 3.16 17.19
C ALA A 81 10.79 3.93 18.45
N VAL A 82 10.43 5.20 18.29
CA VAL A 82 10.14 6.10 19.42
C VAL A 82 8.78 5.85 20.07
N ASN A 83 7.88 5.16 19.37
CA ASN A 83 6.50 4.89 19.79
C ASN A 83 6.19 3.40 20.03
N LEU A 84 7.18 2.51 19.94
CA LEU A 84 7.01 1.11 20.32
C LEU A 84 7.31 0.94 21.81
N ARG A 85 6.28 0.69 22.61
CA ARG A 85 6.38 0.50 24.07
C ARG A 85 5.65 -0.76 24.46
N ASP A 86 6.27 -1.59 25.28
CA ASP A 86 5.70 -2.85 25.79
C ASP A 86 5.15 -3.76 24.67
N GLY A 87 5.83 -3.74 23.51
CA GLY A 87 5.45 -4.51 22.34
C GLY A 87 4.15 -4.04 21.66
N GLN A 88 3.69 -2.83 21.94
CA GLN A 88 2.49 -2.17 21.39
C GLN A 88 2.83 -0.80 20.78
N VAL A 89 1.96 -0.35 19.87
CA VAL A 89 2.03 0.96 19.22
C VAL A 89 0.69 1.64 19.43
N ALA A 90 0.72 2.88 19.94
CA ALA A 90 -0.46 3.72 20.11
C ALA A 90 -0.92 4.33 18.78
N ASP A 91 -2.08 4.99 18.80
CA ASP A 91 -2.58 5.74 17.64
C ASP A 91 -1.56 6.81 17.20
N SER A 92 -1.44 6.98 15.89
CA SER A 92 -0.48 7.88 15.25
C SER A 92 -1.05 8.50 13.98
N ALA A 93 -0.25 9.28 13.25
CA ALA A 93 -0.66 9.84 11.97
C ALA A 93 -1.00 8.77 10.92
N PHE A 94 -0.35 7.59 10.97
CA PHE A 94 -0.54 6.52 9.96
C PHE A 94 -1.44 5.37 10.45
N PHE A 95 -1.77 5.33 11.74
CA PHE A 95 -2.25 4.12 12.37
C PHE A 95 -3.23 4.36 13.51
N THR A 96 -4.21 3.47 13.60
CA THR A 96 -5.06 3.28 14.79
C THR A 96 -4.83 1.90 15.35
N ASN A 97 -4.64 1.78 16.67
CA ASN A 97 -4.51 0.52 17.39
C ASN A 97 -5.87 -0.19 17.51
N ARG A 98 -6.40 -0.58 16.36
CA ARG A 98 -7.70 -1.25 16.20
C ARG A 98 -7.69 -2.60 16.92
N ASP A 99 -8.74 -2.90 17.68
CA ASP A 99 -8.89 -4.22 18.29
C ASP A 99 -9.33 -5.25 17.24
N LEU A 100 -8.39 -6.11 16.85
CA LEU A 100 -8.61 -7.18 15.87
C LEU A 100 -9.64 -8.22 16.33
N ASN A 101 -9.81 -8.41 17.64
CA ASN A 101 -10.76 -9.39 18.17
C ASN A 101 -12.21 -8.93 18.03
N ARG A 102 -12.44 -7.62 17.98
CA ARG A 102 -13.76 -7.01 17.78
C ARG A 102 -14.07 -6.73 16.32
N LEU A 103 -13.11 -6.98 15.42
CA LEU A 103 -13.27 -6.70 14.00
C LEU A 103 -13.97 -7.89 13.31
N SER A 104 -15.29 -7.81 13.12
CA SER A 104 -16.02 -8.87 12.40
C SER A 104 -15.56 -9.01 10.94
N PRO A 105 -15.71 -10.19 10.31
CA PRO A 105 -15.47 -10.33 8.87
C PRO A 105 -16.26 -9.32 8.03
N ALA A 106 -17.51 -9.00 8.41
CA ALA A 106 -18.31 -7.97 7.74
C ALA A 106 -17.64 -6.58 7.81
N HIS A 107 -17.08 -6.20 8.95
CA HIS A 107 -16.32 -4.96 9.07
C HIS A 107 -15.04 -4.98 8.23
N VAL A 108 -14.37 -6.14 8.07
CA VAL A 108 -13.20 -6.25 7.18
C VAL A 108 -13.60 -6.10 5.71
N ARG A 109 -14.71 -6.72 5.29
CA ARG A 109 -15.23 -6.63 3.92
C ARG A 109 -15.47 -5.17 3.50
N TRP A 110 -16.03 -4.35 4.38
CA TRP A 110 -16.27 -2.93 4.11
C TRP A 110 -15.04 -2.06 4.40
N GLY A 111 -14.21 -2.45 5.36
CA GLY A 111 -13.04 -1.66 5.75
C GLY A 111 -13.45 -0.28 6.28
N PRO A 112 -12.86 0.82 5.78
CA PRO A 112 -13.27 2.17 6.15
C PRO A 112 -14.51 2.66 5.38
N THR A 113 -15.05 1.88 4.44
CA THR A 113 -16.23 2.26 3.65
C THR A 113 -17.50 2.18 4.51
N PRO A 114 -18.24 3.27 4.72
CA PRO A 114 -19.53 3.22 5.39
C PRO A 114 -20.59 2.47 4.54
N SER A 115 -21.42 1.68 5.22
CA SER A 115 -22.55 0.98 4.58
C SER A 115 -23.48 1.97 3.88
N GLY A 116 -23.73 1.77 2.59
CA GLY A 116 -24.61 2.62 1.77
C GLY A 116 -23.91 3.74 0.99
N GLU A 117 -22.59 3.86 1.08
CA GLU A 117 -21.82 4.91 0.38
C GLU A 117 -21.11 4.43 -0.90
N MET A 118 -21.64 3.39 -1.54
CA MET A 118 -21.25 3.04 -2.90
C MET A 118 -21.53 4.21 -3.86
N PRO A 119 -20.71 4.40 -4.92
CA PRO A 119 -20.95 5.44 -5.93
C PRO A 119 -22.33 5.29 -6.57
N ARG A 120 -23.06 6.40 -6.75
CA ARG A 120 -24.42 6.40 -7.33
C ARG A 120 -24.50 7.21 -8.61
N PRO A 121 -25.02 6.65 -9.72
CA PRO A 121 -25.19 7.41 -10.94
C PRO A 121 -26.28 8.51 -10.80
N PRO A 122 -26.32 9.50 -11.70
CA PRO A 122 -25.33 9.73 -12.75
C PRO A 122 -23.99 10.28 -12.24
N PHE A 123 -22.92 10.00 -12.97
CA PHE A 123 -21.56 10.46 -12.70
C PHE A 123 -21.19 11.65 -13.58
N THR A 124 -20.62 12.68 -12.98
CA THR A 124 -20.06 13.86 -13.67
C THR A 124 -18.55 13.80 -13.57
N ILE A 125 -17.85 13.79 -14.71
CA ILE A 125 -16.39 13.79 -14.72
C ILE A 125 -15.92 15.21 -14.37
N THR A 126 -15.01 15.29 -13.41
CA THR A 126 -14.45 16.56 -12.93
C THR A 126 -13.03 16.77 -13.41
N LYS A 127 -12.26 15.68 -13.56
CA LYS A 127 -10.87 15.73 -14.03
C LYS A 127 -10.43 14.37 -14.58
N PRO A 128 -9.73 14.29 -15.72
CA PRO A 128 -9.04 13.07 -16.12
C PRO A 128 -7.87 12.78 -15.16
N LYS A 129 -7.57 11.51 -14.91
CA LYS A 129 -6.38 11.16 -14.12
C LYS A 129 -5.14 11.26 -15.03
N THR A 130 -4.45 12.39 -14.93
CA THR A 130 -3.24 12.69 -15.73
C THR A 130 -1.94 12.18 -15.10
N GLU A 131 -1.97 11.72 -13.85
CA GLU A 131 -0.80 11.25 -13.11
C GLU A 131 -0.84 9.72 -12.91
N GLY A 132 0.32 9.07 -13.08
CA GLY A 132 0.45 7.60 -13.06
C GLY A 132 0.23 6.95 -14.43
N ARG A 133 0.32 5.61 -14.48
CA ARG A 133 0.21 4.84 -15.74
C ARG A 133 -1.18 4.23 -15.98
N THR A 134 -1.95 4.00 -14.92
CA THR A 134 -3.30 3.41 -15.03
C THR A 134 -4.34 4.47 -15.41
N PRO A 135 -5.15 4.25 -16.46
CA PRO A 135 -6.27 5.10 -16.82
C PRO A 135 -7.26 5.26 -15.65
N GLY A 136 -7.81 6.46 -15.51
CA GLY A 136 -8.81 6.76 -14.48
C GLY A 136 -9.41 8.14 -14.66
N CYS A 137 -10.44 8.42 -13.87
CA CYS A 137 -11.10 9.72 -13.86
C CYS A 137 -11.60 10.06 -12.46
N PHE A 138 -11.56 11.35 -12.13
CA PHE A 138 -12.21 11.90 -10.96
C PHE A 138 -13.65 12.21 -11.31
N VAL A 139 -14.59 11.70 -10.53
CA VAL A 139 -16.03 11.85 -10.76
C VAL A 139 -16.72 12.39 -9.51
N LYS A 140 -17.84 13.07 -9.73
CA LYS A 140 -18.85 13.31 -8.70
C LYS A 140 -20.08 12.47 -9.01
N ASP A 141 -20.60 11.81 -7.99
CA ASP A 141 -21.83 11.02 -8.09
C ASP A 141 -23.09 11.92 -7.98
N SER A 142 -24.29 11.34 -8.03
CA SER A 142 -25.56 12.10 -7.97
C SER A 142 -25.79 12.86 -6.67
N ARG A 143 -25.08 12.51 -5.60
CA ARG A 143 -25.12 13.19 -4.30
C ARG A 143 -24.03 14.27 -4.17
N GLY A 144 -23.20 14.43 -5.20
CA GLY A 144 -22.03 15.32 -5.18
C GLY A 144 -20.80 14.72 -4.48
N VAL A 145 -20.83 13.45 -4.08
CA VAL A 145 -19.70 12.78 -3.44
C VAL A 145 -18.63 12.48 -4.49
N GLY A 146 -17.38 12.83 -4.17
CA GLY A 146 -16.24 12.65 -5.07
C GLY A 146 -15.64 11.25 -5.01
N TYR A 147 -15.33 10.67 -6.16
CA TYR A 147 -14.61 9.41 -6.29
C TYR A 147 -13.50 9.52 -7.34
N LEU A 148 -12.44 8.74 -7.18
CA LEU A 148 -11.48 8.40 -8.22
C LEU A 148 -11.83 7.00 -8.74
N PHE A 149 -12.25 6.92 -10.00
CA PHE A 149 -12.41 5.65 -10.70
C PHE A 149 -11.12 5.28 -11.41
N LYS A 150 -10.62 4.07 -11.16
CA LYS A 150 -9.50 3.48 -11.87
C LYS A 150 -9.97 2.25 -12.64
N PHE A 151 -9.46 2.10 -13.86
CA PHE A 151 -9.86 1.04 -14.76
C PHE A 151 -8.79 -0.07 -14.80
N ASP A 152 -9.23 -1.32 -14.94
CA ASP A 152 -8.31 -2.42 -15.20
C ASP A 152 -7.71 -2.32 -16.61
N PRO A 153 -6.54 -2.94 -16.85
CA PRO A 153 -6.03 -3.20 -18.19
C PRO A 153 -7.02 -4.04 -18.99
N ILE A 154 -7.08 -3.80 -20.30
CA ILE A 154 -8.02 -4.50 -21.20
C ILE A 154 -7.77 -6.01 -21.18
N GLU A 155 -6.50 -6.40 -21.23
CA GLU A 155 -6.04 -7.80 -21.24
C GLU A 155 -6.01 -8.47 -19.86
N SER A 156 -6.31 -7.73 -18.78
CA SER A 156 -6.24 -8.25 -17.41
C SER A 156 -7.36 -7.67 -16.55
N PRO A 157 -8.63 -8.03 -16.85
CA PRO A 157 -9.77 -7.59 -16.06
C PRO A 157 -9.65 -8.09 -14.62
N GLU A 158 -10.17 -7.31 -13.67
CA GLU A 158 -10.18 -7.60 -12.22
C GLU A 158 -8.81 -7.55 -11.53
N LEU A 159 -7.71 -7.39 -12.28
CA LEU A 159 -6.35 -7.43 -11.75
C LEU A 159 -6.02 -6.27 -10.81
N LEU A 160 -5.99 -5.04 -11.33
CA LEU A 160 -5.59 -3.86 -10.55
C LEU A 160 -6.67 -3.52 -9.52
N SER A 161 -7.94 -3.58 -9.94
CA SER A 161 -9.08 -3.25 -9.10
C SER A 161 -9.24 -4.23 -7.94
N GLY A 162 -9.09 -5.53 -8.19
CA GLY A 162 -9.10 -6.55 -7.15
C GLY A 162 -7.93 -6.36 -6.18
N ALA A 163 -6.71 -6.16 -6.70
CA ALA A 163 -5.54 -5.88 -5.87
C ALA A 163 -5.73 -4.64 -4.99
N GLU A 164 -6.33 -3.57 -5.53
CA GLU A 164 -6.56 -2.35 -4.77
C GLU A 164 -7.52 -2.55 -3.59
N VAL A 165 -8.68 -3.12 -3.88
CA VAL A 165 -9.74 -3.28 -2.87
C VAL A 165 -9.27 -4.26 -1.80
N VAL A 166 -8.78 -5.44 -2.17
CA VAL A 166 -8.33 -6.47 -1.21
C VAL A 166 -7.22 -5.91 -0.30
N THR A 167 -6.21 -5.27 -0.87
CA THR A 167 -5.07 -4.74 -0.11
C THR A 167 -5.52 -3.64 0.85
N SER A 168 -6.42 -2.75 0.42
CA SER A 168 -6.97 -1.72 1.31
C SER A 168 -7.66 -2.33 2.54
N LYS A 169 -8.45 -3.40 2.38
CA LYS A 169 -9.16 -4.06 3.49
C LYS A 169 -8.18 -4.70 4.47
N LEU A 170 -7.12 -5.32 3.97
CA LEU A 170 -6.08 -5.93 4.79
C LEU A 170 -5.29 -4.89 5.60
N LEU A 171 -4.89 -3.76 4.98
CA LEU A 171 -4.21 -2.68 5.69
C LEU A 171 -5.12 -2.02 6.73
N TYR A 172 -6.38 -1.76 6.38
CA TYR A 172 -7.39 -1.26 7.32
C TYR A 172 -7.53 -2.19 8.52
N ALA A 173 -7.67 -3.50 8.29
CA ALA A 173 -7.80 -4.47 9.36
C ALA A 173 -6.60 -4.40 10.31
N LEU A 174 -5.38 -4.31 9.77
CA LEU A 174 -4.16 -4.22 10.58
C LEU A 174 -4.02 -2.92 11.39
N GLY A 175 -4.72 -1.85 11.00
CA GLY A 175 -4.75 -0.58 11.74
C GLY A 175 -4.35 0.64 10.90
N TYR A 176 -3.85 0.45 9.68
CA TYR A 176 -3.40 1.56 8.86
C TYR A 176 -4.57 2.41 8.37
N HIS A 177 -4.35 3.72 8.29
CA HIS A 177 -5.27 4.63 7.63
C HIS A 177 -5.20 4.42 6.12
N VAL A 178 -6.33 4.06 5.52
CA VAL A 178 -6.52 3.91 4.07
C VAL A 178 -7.87 4.51 3.70
N PRO A 179 -8.04 5.05 2.49
CA PRO A 179 -9.34 5.56 2.06
C PRO A 179 -10.28 4.40 1.71
N SER A 180 -11.54 4.73 1.50
CA SER A 180 -12.55 3.78 1.02
C SER A 180 -12.27 3.37 -0.42
N TYR A 181 -11.99 2.08 -0.64
CA TYR A 181 -11.91 1.43 -1.95
C TYR A 181 -13.01 0.37 -2.08
N GLU A 182 -13.81 0.43 -3.14
CA GLU A 182 -14.82 -0.59 -3.46
C GLU A 182 -14.80 -0.93 -4.95
N ILE A 183 -15.28 -2.13 -5.29
CA ILE A 183 -15.60 -2.48 -6.67
C ILE A 183 -16.97 -1.93 -7.02
N ALA A 184 -17.03 -1.11 -8.07
CA ALA A 184 -18.28 -0.66 -8.68
C ALA A 184 -18.39 -1.16 -10.12
N SER A 185 -19.61 -1.44 -10.56
CA SER A 185 -19.93 -1.75 -11.95
C SER A 185 -20.74 -0.59 -12.52
N VAL A 186 -20.14 0.13 -13.48
CA VAL A 186 -20.74 1.32 -14.09
C VAL A 186 -21.07 1.04 -15.55
N ARG A 187 -22.05 1.74 -16.10
CA ARG A 187 -22.43 1.65 -17.51
C ARG A 187 -22.07 2.97 -18.21
N PRO A 188 -21.82 2.97 -19.52
CA PRO A 188 -21.57 4.22 -20.25
C PRO A 188 -22.67 5.27 -20.04
N GLU A 189 -23.94 4.85 -20.04
CA GLU A 189 -25.09 5.74 -19.80
C GLU A 189 -25.19 6.28 -18.37
N ASP A 190 -24.41 5.74 -17.43
CA ASP A 190 -24.34 6.27 -16.07
C ASP A 190 -23.52 7.58 -16.02
N PHE A 191 -22.80 7.96 -17.08
CA PHE A 191 -22.02 9.21 -17.17
C PHE A 191 -22.80 10.31 -17.89
N LYS A 192 -22.72 11.55 -17.40
CA LYS A 192 -23.37 12.71 -18.04
C LYS A 192 -22.68 13.19 -19.31
N GLN A 193 -21.43 12.78 -19.53
CA GLN A 193 -20.56 13.24 -20.62
C GLN A 193 -20.05 12.01 -21.36
N ASP A 194 -19.95 12.10 -22.69
CA ASP A 194 -19.49 11.00 -23.55
C ASP A 194 -17.95 10.87 -23.62
N ASP A 195 -17.21 11.71 -22.89
CA ASP A 195 -15.75 11.86 -22.96
C ASP A 195 -14.94 10.60 -22.60
N LEU A 196 -15.59 9.56 -22.06
CA LEU A 196 -14.95 8.29 -21.70
C LEU A 196 -15.29 7.13 -22.63
N LYS A 197 -16.09 7.34 -23.68
CA LYS A 197 -16.58 6.24 -24.54
C LYS A 197 -15.45 5.35 -25.04
N ASP A 198 -14.36 5.93 -25.53
CA ASP A 198 -13.21 5.18 -26.05
C ASP A 198 -12.40 4.46 -24.95
N ILE A 199 -12.42 4.98 -23.72
CA ILE A 199 -11.78 4.35 -22.55
C ILE A 199 -12.64 3.19 -22.04
N LEU A 200 -13.96 3.35 -22.04
CA LEU A 200 -14.92 2.37 -21.51
C LEU A 200 -15.19 1.23 -22.48
N ALA A 201 -15.35 1.53 -23.77
CA ALA A 201 -15.72 0.57 -24.82
C ALA A 201 -14.89 -0.73 -24.79
N PRO A 202 -13.54 -0.71 -24.78
CA PRO A 202 -12.74 -1.94 -24.78
C PRO A 202 -12.84 -2.74 -23.47
N ARG A 203 -13.38 -2.13 -22.40
CA ARG A 203 -13.53 -2.73 -21.06
C ARG A 203 -14.95 -3.20 -20.78
N LEU A 204 -15.88 -3.01 -21.72
CA LEU A 204 -17.26 -3.46 -21.56
C LEU A 204 -17.32 -4.99 -21.47
N ARG A 205 -18.02 -5.46 -20.43
CA ARG A 205 -18.36 -6.86 -20.21
C ARG A 205 -19.81 -6.91 -19.75
N LYS A 206 -20.67 -7.60 -20.52
CA LYS A 206 -22.12 -7.67 -20.25
C LYS A 206 -22.76 -6.28 -20.02
N GLY A 207 -22.37 -5.31 -20.84
CA GLY A 207 -22.87 -3.92 -20.79
C GLY A 207 -22.35 -3.07 -19.62
N LYS A 208 -21.41 -3.57 -18.81
CA LYS A 208 -20.85 -2.86 -17.66
C LYS A 208 -19.33 -2.79 -17.75
N VAL A 209 -18.76 -1.76 -17.13
CA VAL A 209 -17.33 -1.59 -16.88
C VAL A 209 -17.10 -1.72 -15.38
N ARG A 210 -16.16 -2.58 -15.02
CA ARG A 210 -15.68 -2.70 -13.65
C ARG A 210 -14.69 -1.57 -13.34
N VAL A 211 -14.87 -0.93 -12.20
CA VAL A 211 -13.94 0.10 -11.70
C VAL A 211 -13.57 -0.16 -10.25
N SER A 212 -12.34 0.17 -9.90
CA SER A 212 -11.97 0.46 -8.52
C SER A 212 -12.42 1.89 -8.21
N ALA A 213 -13.34 2.02 -7.27
CA ALA A 213 -13.86 3.30 -6.82
C ALA A 213 -13.23 3.67 -5.48
N SER A 214 -12.32 4.65 -5.51
CA SER A 214 -11.75 5.26 -4.30
C SER A 214 -12.53 6.51 -3.95
N ARG A 215 -13.20 6.56 -2.79
CA ARG A 215 -13.82 7.82 -2.31
C ARG A 215 -12.72 8.85 -2.08
N LEU A 216 -12.93 10.09 -2.53
CA LEU A 216 -12.00 11.17 -2.25
C LEU A 216 -12.05 11.53 -0.77
N LEU A 217 -10.88 11.74 -0.18
CA LEU A 217 -10.77 12.11 1.22
C LEU A 217 -11.29 13.53 1.43
N GLU A 218 -11.97 13.74 2.55
CA GLU A 218 -12.50 15.04 2.97
C GLU A 218 -11.55 15.73 3.95
N GLY A 219 -11.52 17.06 3.90
CA GLY A 219 -10.59 17.89 4.66
C GLY A 219 -9.51 18.51 3.78
N ASP A 220 -8.55 19.17 4.43
CA ASP A 220 -7.49 19.88 3.74
C ASP A 220 -6.42 18.89 3.27
N ILE A 221 -6.41 18.59 1.97
CA ILE A 221 -5.37 17.76 1.35
C ILE A 221 -4.04 18.50 1.42
N VAL A 222 -3.12 17.98 2.23
CA VAL A 222 -1.82 18.59 2.45
C VAL A 222 -0.84 18.12 1.37
N GLY A 223 -0.78 16.81 1.14
CA GLY A 223 0.14 16.19 0.18
C GLY A 223 0.80 14.93 0.74
N PRO A 224 1.81 14.38 0.06
CA PRO A 224 2.44 13.13 0.47
C PRO A 224 3.20 13.26 1.79
N ALA A 225 3.07 12.25 2.64
CA ALA A 225 3.90 12.08 3.82
C ALA A 225 5.29 11.58 3.40
N ARG A 226 6.34 12.25 3.90
CA ARG A 226 7.71 11.82 3.63
C ARG A 226 8.10 10.68 4.55
N PHE A 227 8.32 9.48 4.03
CA PHE A 227 8.73 8.32 4.84
C PHE A 227 9.98 8.60 5.67
N ARG A 228 10.93 9.39 5.14
CA ARG A 228 12.12 9.84 5.89
C ARG A 228 11.76 10.56 7.20
N ARG A 229 10.66 11.30 7.27
CA ARG A 229 10.22 12.02 8.49
C ARG A 229 9.66 11.08 9.55
N PHE A 230 9.05 9.98 9.13
CA PHE A 230 8.42 8.97 9.97
C PHE A 230 9.30 7.72 10.13
N ARG A 231 10.58 7.78 9.74
CA ARG A 231 11.52 6.65 9.84
C ARG A 231 11.80 6.21 11.27
N ASP A 232 11.29 6.92 12.27
CA ASP A 232 11.40 6.57 13.70
C ASP A 232 10.12 5.98 14.28
N CYS A 233 9.07 5.83 13.46
CA CYS A 233 7.76 5.33 13.84
C CYS A 233 7.61 3.84 13.50
N ALA A 234 7.28 3.04 14.50
CA ALA A 234 7.27 1.58 14.40
C ALA A 234 6.31 1.06 13.32
N GLU A 235 5.11 1.61 13.26
CA GLU A 235 4.08 1.30 12.26
C GLU A 235 4.53 1.62 10.84
N VAL A 236 5.30 2.70 10.65
CA VAL A 236 5.77 3.10 9.32
C VAL A 236 6.96 2.25 8.89
N ARG A 237 7.85 1.87 9.81
CA ARG A 237 8.93 0.90 9.57
C ARG A 237 8.35 -0.48 9.22
N ALA A 238 7.40 -0.94 10.03
CA ALA A 238 6.81 -2.27 9.96
C ALA A 238 5.83 -2.44 8.79
N LEU A 239 5.37 -1.35 8.15
CA LEU A 239 4.65 -1.39 6.88
C LEU A 239 5.43 -2.20 5.83
N LYS A 240 6.77 -2.28 5.90
CA LYS A 240 7.59 -3.19 5.07
C LYS A 240 7.08 -4.63 5.10
N ILE A 241 6.75 -5.16 6.28
CA ILE A 241 6.30 -6.55 6.43
C ILE A 241 4.93 -6.75 5.80
N VAL A 242 4.03 -5.77 5.95
CA VAL A 242 2.70 -5.81 5.35
C VAL A 242 2.80 -5.71 3.83
N SER A 243 3.62 -4.78 3.32
CA SER A 243 3.92 -4.65 1.89
C SER A 243 4.57 -5.91 1.33
N ALA A 244 5.47 -6.56 2.08
CA ALA A 244 6.01 -7.85 1.70
C ALA A 244 4.90 -8.91 1.66
N TRP A 245 4.04 -8.99 2.67
CA TRP A 245 2.96 -9.97 2.72
C TRP A 245 2.00 -9.88 1.53
N VAL A 246 1.52 -8.67 1.22
CA VAL A 246 0.61 -8.43 0.08
C VAL A 246 1.36 -8.13 -1.23
N ASN A 247 2.69 -8.20 -1.24
CA ASN A 247 3.56 -7.81 -2.36
C ASN A 247 3.26 -6.43 -2.97
N ASN A 248 2.94 -5.43 -2.14
CA ASN A 248 2.79 -4.04 -2.58
C ASN A 248 4.16 -3.38 -2.77
N ILE A 249 4.64 -3.37 -4.01
CA ILE A 249 6.00 -2.89 -4.33
C ILE A 249 6.07 -1.37 -4.54
N ASP A 250 4.96 -0.65 -4.61
CA ASP A 250 4.98 0.80 -4.86
C ASP A 250 4.69 1.61 -3.58
N THR A 251 5.47 1.40 -2.53
CA THR A 251 5.33 2.13 -1.25
C THR A 251 6.31 3.30 -1.14
N LYS A 252 6.15 4.29 -2.01
CA LYS A 252 6.90 5.55 -2.04
C LYS A 252 6.10 6.71 -1.42
N ASP A 253 6.75 7.82 -1.08
CA ASP A 253 6.11 9.00 -0.47
C ASP A 253 4.81 9.42 -1.19
N HIS A 254 4.84 9.41 -2.52
CA HIS A 254 3.71 9.80 -3.40
C HIS A 254 2.48 8.89 -3.30
N ASN A 255 2.63 7.69 -2.74
CA ASN A 255 1.54 6.76 -2.48
C ASN A 255 1.08 6.85 -1.01
N THR A 256 1.22 8.04 -0.46
CA THR A 256 0.59 8.46 0.80
C THR A 256 -0.09 9.81 0.59
N LEU A 257 -1.10 10.11 1.41
CA LEU A 257 -1.79 11.39 1.36
C LEU A 257 -2.12 11.86 2.77
N MET A 258 -1.55 12.98 3.17
CA MET A 258 -1.85 13.64 4.43
C MET A 258 -3.04 14.55 4.28
N VAL A 259 -3.96 14.44 5.23
CA VAL A 259 -5.20 15.22 5.29
C VAL A 259 -5.31 15.85 6.67
N TRP A 260 -5.57 17.15 6.71
CA TRP A 260 -5.84 17.90 7.92
C TRP A 260 -7.35 18.06 8.11
N ASP A 261 -7.85 17.66 9.27
CA ASP A 261 -9.29 17.68 9.59
C ASP A 261 -9.71 18.89 10.46
N GLY A 262 -8.80 19.83 10.72
CA GLY A 262 -9.01 20.95 11.65
C GLY A 262 -8.41 20.72 13.03
N THR A 263 -8.08 19.47 13.39
CA THR A 263 -7.55 19.10 14.72
C THR A 263 -6.29 18.25 14.65
N LYS A 264 -6.20 17.36 13.67
CA LYS A 264 -5.06 16.46 13.46
C LYS A 264 -4.80 16.22 11.99
N THR A 265 -3.58 15.79 11.69
CA THR A 265 -3.21 15.29 10.37
C THR A 265 -3.12 13.78 10.35
N THR A 266 -3.94 13.18 9.48
CA THR A 266 -3.91 11.75 9.19
C THR A 266 -3.19 11.52 7.87
N ALA A 267 -2.23 10.61 7.86
CA ALA A 267 -1.51 10.14 6.70
C ALA A 267 -2.12 8.81 6.22
N TYR A 268 -2.80 8.86 5.09
CA TYR A 268 -3.40 7.70 4.46
C TYR A 268 -2.39 7.00 3.56
N VAL A 269 -2.30 5.68 3.61
CA VAL A 269 -1.64 4.88 2.57
C VAL A 269 -2.63 4.71 1.42
N ILE A 270 -2.19 4.99 0.20
CA ILE A 270 -3.04 4.98 -1.00
C ILE A 270 -2.35 4.22 -2.13
N ASP A 271 -3.09 4.04 -3.23
CA ASP A 271 -2.60 3.48 -4.49
C ASP A 271 -2.05 2.04 -4.39
N PHE A 272 -2.99 1.12 -4.25
CA PHE A 272 -2.71 -0.29 -4.04
C PHE A 272 -2.67 -1.11 -5.34
N GLY A 273 -2.73 -0.47 -6.50
CA GLY A 273 -2.77 -1.14 -7.82
C GLY A 273 -1.50 -1.92 -8.16
N THR A 274 -0.44 -1.76 -7.38
CA THR A 274 0.82 -2.49 -7.52
C THR A 274 1.00 -3.49 -6.36
N SER A 275 -0.10 -4.09 -5.88
CA SER A 275 -0.14 -5.13 -4.84
C SER A 275 -0.53 -6.50 -5.40
N LEU A 276 -0.51 -7.54 -4.58
CA LEU A 276 -0.76 -8.94 -4.92
C LEU A 276 0.08 -9.39 -6.12
N GLY A 277 -0.55 -9.85 -7.21
CA GLY A 277 0.10 -10.18 -8.48
C GLY A 277 0.01 -9.08 -9.53
N ALA A 278 -0.52 -7.91 -9.17
CA ALA A 278 -0.78 -6.78 -10.06
C ALA A 278 0.37 -5.77 -10.09
N ASP A 279 0.60 -5.18 -11.26
CA ASP A 279 1.55 -4.11 -11.46
C ASP A 279 0.96 -2.99 -12.32
N ALA A 280 0.50 -1.93 -11.64
CA ALA A 280 -0.03 -0.74 -12.30
C ALA A 280 1.00 -0.03 -13.19
N GLY A 281 2.31 -0.19 -12.91
CA GLY A 281 3.40 0.36 -13.72
C GLY A 281 3.56 -0.35 -15.07
N LEU A 282 3.24 -1.64 -15.11
CA LEU A 282 3.22 -2.46 -16.33
C LEU A 282 1.84 -2.54 -16.98
N ALA A 283 0.79 -2.02 -16.31
CA ALA A 283 -0.60 -2.23 -16.69
C ALA A 283 -0.91 -3.72 -16.90
N GLY A 284 -0.44 -4.58 -15.99
CA GLY A 284 -0.51 -6.02 -16.16
C GLY A 284 0.00 -6.78 -14.94
N PRO A 285 0.28 -8.09 -15.08
CA PRO A 285 0.83 -8.88 -13.99
C PRO A 285 2.24 -8.42 -13.62
N LYS A 286 2.63 -8.66 -12.36
CA LYS A 286 3.99 -8.41 -11.88
C LYS A 286 5.03 -9.18 -12.69
N SER A 287 6.20 -8.56 -12.86
CA SER A 287 7.38 -9.26 -13.33
C SER A 287 7.89 -10.24 -12.27
N PRO A 288 8.63 -11.30 -12.64
CA PRO A 288 9.02 -12.33 -11.67
C PRO A 288 9.97 -11.88 -10.55
N CYS A 289 10.71 -10.78 -10.77
CA CYS A 289 11.59 -10.20 -9.76
C CYS A 289 10.95 -9.07 -8.95
N ALA A 290 9.64 -8.81 -9.13
CA ALA A 290 8.90 -7.87 -8.32
C ALA A 290 8.93 -8.29 -6.84
N GLY A 291 9.46 -7.41 -5.98
CA GLY A 291 9.67 -7.70 -4.57
C GLY A 291 11.08 -8.16 -4.20
N TRP A 292 11.98 -8.37 -5.18
CA TRP A 292 13.37 -8.79 -4.94
C TRP A 292 14.40 -7.69 -5.21
N THR A 293 14.08 -6.77 -6.11
CA THR A 293 14.97 -5.71 -6.54
C THR A 293 14.25 -4.36 -6.57
N ASN A 294 14.96 -3.30 -6.24
CA ASN A 294 14.52 -1.96 -6.60
C ASN A 294 14.60 -1.79 -8.13
N VAL A 295 13.93 -0.77 -8.69
CA VAL A 295 14.07 -0.42 -10.12
C VAL A 295 15.51 -0.04 -10.44
N VAL A 296 16.14 0.70 -9.51
CA VAL A 296 17.58 0.94 -9.49
C VAL A 296 18.10 0.36 -8.19
N ASP A 297 18.82 -0.77 -8.27
CA ASP A 297 19.30 -1.50 -7.10
C ASP A 297 20.84 -1.52 -7.09
N LEU A 298 21.44 -0.52 -6.43
CA LEU A 298 22.89 -0.39 -6.35
C LEU A 298 23.55 -1.65 -5.75
N SER A 299 22.89 -2.35 -4.82
CA SER A 299 23.46 -3.56 -4.22
C SER A 299 23.55 -4.72 -5.22
N VAL A 300 22.55 -4.85 -6.09
CA VAL A 300 22.54 -5.85 -7.17
C VAL A 300 23.56 -5.45 -8.23
N LEU A 301 23.57 -4.18 -8.67
CA LEU A 301 24.53 -3.70 -9.66
C LEU A 301 25.98 -3.89 -9.21
N SER A 302 26.31 -3.55 -7.96
CA SER A 302 27.64 -3.77 -7.41
C SER A 302 27.97 -5.26 -7.28
N SER A 303 27.00 -6.10 -6.90
CA SER A 303 27.20 -7.54 -6.79
C SER A 303 27.41 -8.18 -8.16
N GLU A 304 26.64 -7.80 -9.18
CA GLU A 304 26.86 -8.24 -10.57
C GLU A 304 28.24 -7.79 -11.06
N LEU A 305 28.66 -6.54 -10.81
CA LEU A 305 29.99 -6.07 -11.20
C LEU A 305 31.12 -6.86 -10.51
N LEU A 306 31.07 -6.99 -9.18
CA LEU A 306 32.13 -7.66 -8.39
C LEU A 306 32.20 -9.17 -8.63
N THR A 307 31.09 -9.77 -9.05
CA THR A 307 31.04 -11.20 -9.41
C THR A 307 31.11 -11.44 -10.92
N LEU A 308 31.44 -10.41 -11.71
CA LEU A 308 31.53 -10.48 -13.17
C LEU A 308 30.28 -11.10 -13.83
N GLY A 309 29.10 -10.78 -13.29
CA GLY A 309 27.79 -11.22 -13.78
C GLY A 309 27.31 -12.58 -13.26
N ILE A 310 28.07 -13.25 -12.39
CA ILE A 310 27.69 -14.55 -11.80
C ILE A 310 26.53 -14.39 -10.80
N TYR A 311 26.54 -13.33 -10.00
CA TYR A 311 25.46 -13.07 -9.06
C TYR A 311 24.14 -12.83 -9.79
N ARG A 312 23.08 -13.51 -9.36
CA ARG A 312 21.70 -13.25 -9.79
C ARG A 312 20.80 -13.10 -8.57
N PRO A 313 19.85 -12.14 -8.58
CA PRO A 313 18.82 -12.08 -7.55
C PRO A 313 18.04 -13.40 -7.50
N PRO A 314 17.60 -13.86 -6.31
CA PRO A 314 16.98 -15.17 -6.13
C PRO A 314 15.51 -15.24 -6.62
N CYS A 315 15.10 -14.34 -7.51
CA CYS A 315 13.79 -14.40 -8.13
C CYS A 315 13.71 -15.55 -9.14
N ASP A 316 12.58 -16.26 -9.14
CA ASP A 316 12.28 -17.25 -10.17
C ASP A 316 11.87 -16.53 -11.46
N ARG A 317 12.80 -16.41 -12.41
CA ARG A 317 12.57 -15.72 -13.70
C ARG A 317 11.58 -16.45 -14.62
N GLN A 318 11.25 -17.70 -14.34
CA GLN A 318 10.31 -18.49 -15.14
C GLN A 318 8.89 -18.47 -14.56
N ALA A 319 8.69 -17.84 -13.40
CA ALA A 319 7.39 -17.79 -12.77
C ALA A 319 6.33 -17.10 -13.65
N GLN A 320 5.16 -17.72 -13.73
CA GLN A 320 4.05 -17.28 -14.57
C GLN A 320 2.86 -16.81 -13.73
N ALA A 321 2.09 -15.86 -14.29
CA ALA A 321 0.83 -15.45 -13.70
C ALA A 321 -0.14 -16.62 -13.60
N PHE A 322 -0.89 -16.70 -12.50
CA PHE A 322 -1.88 -17.77 -12.31
C PHE A 322 -3.07 -17.62 -13.26
N SER A 323 -3.55 -16.39 -13.41
CA SER A 323 -4.62 -15.99 -14.31
C SER A 323 -4.49 -14.50 -14.62
N PRO A 324 -5.18 -13.97 -15.65
CA PRO A 324 -5.20 -12.54 -15.92
C PRO A 324 -5.71 -11.69 -14.74
N ALA A 325 -6.62 -12.23 -13.90
CA ALA A 325 -7.21 -11.54 -12.76
C ALA A 325 -6.34 -11.58 -11.49
N VAL A 326 -5.58 -12.66 -11.27
CA VAL A 326 -4.69 -12.78 -10.09
C VAL A 326 -3.30 -12.22 -10.36
N GLY A 327 -2.82 -12.37 -11.60
CA GLY A 327 -1.44 -12.04 -11.98
C GLY A 327 -0.40 -12.96 -11.34
N LEU A 328 0.83 -12.47 -11.23
CA LEU A 328 1.94 -13.23 -10.63
C LEU A 328 2.06 -12.92 -9.14
N PHE A 329 1.28 -13.64 -8.33
CA PHE A 329 1.34 -13.56 -6.87
C PHE A 329 1.94 -14.83 -6.27
N SER A 330 3.25 -14.81 -6.03
CA SER A 330 4.01 -16.00 -5.60
C SER A 330 3.72 -16.39 -4.15
N PHE A 331 3.71 -17.69 -3.87
CA PHE A 331 3.74 -18.25 -2.52
C PHE A 331 5.02 -17.89 -1.75
N HIS A 332 6.13 -17.68 -2.48
CA HIS A 332 7.43 -17.46 -1.90
C HIS A 332 7.61 -15.99 -1.46
N VAL A 333 8.06 -15.79 -0.22
CA VAL A 333 8.37 -14.49 0.37
C VAL A 333 9.54 -14.60 1.32
N ASP A 334 10.52 -13.71 1.18
CA ASP A 334 11.50 -13.42 2.24
C ASP A 334 11.26 -11.99 2.74
N PRO A 335 10.64 -11.79 3.92
CA PRO A 335 10.29 -10.45 4.39
C PRO A 335 11.52 -9.58 4.72
N ARG A 336 12.69 -10.17 4.97
CA ARG A 336 13.92 -9.38 5.22
C ARG A 336 14.50 -8.86 3.91
N ARG A 337 14.50 -9.71 2.88
CA ARG A 337 15.05 -9.39 1.54
C ARG A 337 14.04 -8.74 0.61
N TRP A 338 12.76 -8.69 0.97
CA TRP A 338 11.74 -8.03 0.15
C TRP A 338 12.07 -6.54 -0.05
N LYS A 339 11.95 -6.07 -1.30
CA LYS A 339 12.24 -4.71 -1.72
C LYS A 339 11.08 -4.10 -2.52
N PRO A 340 10.68 -2.84 -2.22
CA PRO A 340 9.81 -2.06 -3.09
C PRO A 340 10.53 -1.60 -4.37
N TYR A 341 9.81 -1.01 -5.31
CA TYR A 341 10.34 -0.33 -6.48
C TYR A 341 11.40 0.72 -6.13
N MET A 342 11.08 1.59 -5.18
CA MET A 342 11.97 2.64 -4.71
C MET A 342 12.34 2.40 -3.25
N PRO A 343 13.63 2.54 -2.87
CA PRO A 343 14.03 2.46 -1.48
C PRO A 343 13.13 3.30 -0.58
N ASN A 344 12.68 2.74 0.53
CA ASN A 344 11.84 3.45 1.48
C ASN A 344 12.67 3.70 2.75
N PRO A 345 12.97 4.97 3.10
CA PRO A 345 13.83 5.28 4.24
C PRO A 345 13.33 4.73 5.58
N ALA A 346 12.01 4.57 5.77
CA ALA A 346 11.48 3.96 6.97
C ALA A 346 11.69 2.44 6.99
N PHE A 347 11.54 1.78 5.84
CA PHE A 347 11.76 0.33 5.74
C PHE A 347 13.21 -0.05 5.99
N GLU A 348 14.12 0.84 5.62
CA GLU A 348 15.55 0.69 5.88
C GLU A 348 15.89 0.83 7.35
N GLU A 349 15.04 1.42 8.21
CA GLU A 349 15.25 1.53 9.66
C GLU A 349 14.50 0.45 10.47
N MET A 350 13.69 -0.39 9.80
CA MET A 350 12.98 -1.49 10.45
C MET A 350 13.95 -2.47 11.11
N ASN A 351 13.67 -2.82 12.36
CA ASN A 351 14.34 -3.88 13.10
C ASN A 351 13.36 -5.02 13.47
N ASP A 352 13.86 -6.04 14.18
CA ASP A 352 13.03 -7.20 14.55
C ASP A 352 11.94 -6.86 15.58
N ASP A 353 12.07 -5.81 16.39
CA ASP A 353 11.03 -5.39 17.34
C ASP A 353 9.80 -4.84 16.60
N ASP A 354 10.03 -3.96 15.61
CA ASP A 354 9.00 -3.41 14.73
C ASP A 354 8.30 -4.54 13.95
N ALA A 355 9.09 -5.46 13.40
CA ALA A 355 8.58 -6.59 12.64
C ALA A 355 7.77 -7.57 13.51
N ARG A 356 8.28 -7.95 14.69
CA ARG A 356 7.53 -8.82 15.61
C ARG A 356 6.22 -8.20 16.05
N TRP A 357 6.18 -6.88 16.27
CA TRP A 357 4.93 -6.17 16.60
C TRP A 357 3.87 -6.36 15.51
N ILE A 358 4.17 -6.06 14.24
CA ILE A 358 3.18 -6.17 13.17
C ILE A 358 2.84 -7.63 12.85
N VAL A 359 3.80 -8.55 12.95
CA VAL A 359 3.57 -9.99 12.71
C VAL A 359 2.62 -10.57 13.77
N ARG A 360 2.70 -10.14 15.03
CA ARG A 360 1.70 -10.49 16.07
C ARG A 360 0.30 -9.97 15.75
N ARG A 361 0.18 -8.82 15.08
CA ARG A 361 -1.13 -8.34 14.59
C ARG A 361 -1.63 -9.21 13.44
N MET A 362 -0.76 -9.50 12.47
CA MET A 362 -1.09 -10.35 11.32
C MET A 362 -1.51 -11.77 11.72
N SER A 363 -0.88 -12.36 12.74
CA SER A 363 -1.20 -13.71 13.23
C SER A 363 -2.58 -13.80 13.88
N ARG A 364 -3.18 -12.69 14.30
CA ARG A 364 -4.53 -12.60 14.88
C ARG A 364 -5.64 -12.50 13.84
N LEU A 365 -5.33 -12.28 12.56
CA LEU A 365 -6.35 -12.27 11.51
C LEU A 365 -6.91 -13.68 11.29
N SER A 366 -8.23 -13.86 11.40
CA SER A 366 -8.87 -15.15 11.14
C SER A 366 -8.95 -15.43 9.63
N ARG A 367 -9.10 -16.70 9.25
CA ARG A 367 -9.36 -17.09 7.85
C ARG A 367 -10.64 -16.42 7.32
N ALA A 368 -11.66 -16.27 8.15
CA ALA A 368 -12.90 -15.57 7.79
C ALA A 368 -12.67 -14.08 7.49
N GLN A 369 -11.82 -13.39 8.27
CA GLN A 369 -11.44 -12.01 7.99
C GLN A 369 -10.63 -11.90 6.68
N LEU A 370 -9.70 -12.82 6.42
CA LEU A 370 -8.97 -12.87 5.14
C LEU A 370 -9.93 -13.10 3.96
N GLY A 371 -10.84 -14.07 4.09
CA GLY A 371 -11.86 -14.34 3.08
C GLY A 371 -12.77 -13.14 2.84
N ALA A 372 -13.13 -12.39 3.87
CA ALA A 372 -13.92 -11.17 3.74
C ALA A 372 -13.18 -10.02 3.06
N ALA A 373 -11.87 -9.88 3.29
CA ALA A 373 -11.04 -8.92 2.54
C ALA A 373 -10.96 -9.31 1.06
N VAL A 374 -10.76 -10.59 0.74
CA VAL A 374 -10.68 -11.08 -0.64
C VAL A 374 -12.03 -10.99 -1.36
N SER A 375 -13.14 -11.26 -0.66
CA SER A 375 -14.49 -11.13 -1.24
C SER A 375 -14.85 -9.68 -1.57
N ALA A 376 -14.23 -8.69 -0.92
CA ALA A 376 -14.33 -7.29 -1.32
C ALA A 376 -13.83 -7.04 -2.75
N GLY A 377 -12.84 -7.83 -3.19
CA GLY A 377 -12.33 -7.81 -4.56
C GLY A 377 -13.31 -8.35 -5.60
N GLN A 378 -14.43 -8.99 -5.24
CA GLN A 378 -15.49 -9.44 -6.17
C GLN A 378 -14.94 -10.12 -7.44
N TYR A 379 -14.02 -11.08 -7.29
CA TYR A 379 -13.49 -11.84 -8.42
C TYR A 379 -14.60 -12.71 -9.03
N SER A 380 -14.75 -12.68 -10.35
CA SER A 380 -15.81 -13.42 -11.04
C SER A 380 -15.59 -14.94 -10.99
N ASN A 381 -14.34 -15.38 -11.00
CA ASN A 381 -13.98 -16.80 -10.90
C ASN A 381 -13.62 -17.16 -9.44
N PRO A 382 -14.35 -18.09 -8.79
CA PRO A 382 -14.03 -18.52 -7.43
C PRO A 382 -12.61 -19.06 -7.24
N SER A 383 -11.99 -19.65 -8.27
CA SER A 383 -10.61 -20.16 -8.16
C SER A 383 -9.58 -19.03 -8.00
N ASP A 384 -9.85 -17.84 -8.56
CA ASP A 384 -8.96 -16.68 -8.43
C ASP A 384 -8.96 -16.15 -6.99
N ALA A 385 -10.16 -15.99 -6.41
CA ALA A 385 -10.31 -15.62 -5.00
C ALA A 385 -9.68 -16.66 -4.07
N ALA A 386 -9.91 -17.95 -4.32
CA ALA A 386 -9.32 -19.03 -3.54
C ALA A 386 -7.78 -19.01 -3.60
N ARG A 387 -7.19 -18.80 -4.79
CA ARG A 387 -5.74 -18.69 -4.96
C ARG A 387 -5.16 -17.53 -4.17
N ILE A 388 -5.81 -16.36 -4.18
CA ILE A 388 -5.32 -15.19 -3.40
C ILE A 388 -5.32 -15.50 -1.90
N ILE A 389 -6.36 -16.13 -1.37
CA ILE A 389 -6.43 -16.53 0.03
C ILE A 389 -5.29 -17.50 0.36
N GLU A 390 -5.11 -18.53 -0.47
CA GLU A 390 -4.07 -19.55 -0.30
C GLU A 390 -2.67 -18.94 -0.24
N VAL A 391 -2.36 -18.05 -1.19
CA VAL A 391 -1.06 -17.35 -1.25
C VAL A 391 -0.90 -16.41 -0.04
N LEU A 392 -1.93 -15.66 0.36
CA LEU A 392 -1.86 -14.81 1.55
C LEU A 392 -1.58 -15.61 2.81
N GLU A 393 -2.24 -16.76 2.99
CA GLU A 393 -2.03 -17.63 4.15
C GLU A 393 -0.63 -18.22 4.16
N ALA A 394 -0.16 -18.75 3.03
CA ALA A 394 1.19 -19.30 2.90
C ALA A 394 2.27 -18.26 3.18
N ARG A 395 2.15 -17.07 2.57
CA ARG A 395 3.08 -15.95 2.81
C ARG A 395 3.07 -15.52 4.28
N ARG A 396 1.88 -15.42 4.89
CA ARG A 396 1.75 -15.07 6.32
C ARG A 396 2.44 -16.10 7.21
N LYS A 397 2.25 -17.40 6.94
CA LYS A 397 2.90 -18.50 7.67
C LYS A 397 4.42 -18.37 7.61
N THR A 398 4.99 -18.20 6.41
CA THR A 398 6.44 -18.00 6.21
C THR A 398 6.97 -16.80 6.99
N ILE A 399 6.23 -15.69 7.00
CA ILE A 399 6.59 -14.48 7.75
C ILE A 399 6.55 -14.75 9.27
N MET A 400 5.52 -15.44 9.77
CA MET A 400 5.41 -15.79 11.19
C MET A 400 6.56 -16.69 11.65
N GLU A 401 6.90 -17.71 10.86
CA GLU A 401 8.05 -18.59 11.12
C GLU A 401 9.36 -17.80 11.17
N ARG A 402 9.57 -16.88 10.21
CA ARG A 402 10.76 -16.02 10.16
C ARG A 402 10.96 -15.21 11.43
N TYR A 403 9.87 -14.71 12.03
CA TYR A 403 9.91 -13.88 13.24
C TYR A 403 9.58 -14.65 14.52
N LYS A 404 9.50 -15.99 14.46
CA LYS A 404 9.22 -16.88 15.59
C LYS A 404 7.93 -16.51 16.34
N ILE A 405 6.89 -16.15 15.60
CA ILE A 405 5.57 -15.85 16.16
C ILE A 405 4.66 -17.07 15.97
N ALA A 406 4.17 -17.61 17.08
CA ALA A 406 3.19 -18.69 17.04
C ALA A 406 1.86 -18.23 16.42
N PRO A 407 1.09 -19.12 15.78
CA PRO A 407 -0.30 -18.86 15.43
C PRO A 407 -1.07 -18.41 16.67
N ALA A 408 -1.96 -17.43 16.50
CA ALA A 408 -2.94 -17.16 17.54
C ALA A 408 -3.76 -18.45 17.75
N PRO A 409 -4.05 -18.85 19.00
CA PRO A 409 -4.91 -20.00 19.24
C PRO A 409 -6.23 -19.76 18.51
N SER A 410 -6.61 -20.71 17.64
CA SER A 410 -7.92 -20.70 17.00
C SER A 410 -8.96 -20.59 18.10
N ALA A 411 -9.82 -19.56 18.05
CA ALA A 411 -11.00 -19.55 18.90
C ALA A 411 -11.73 -20.86 18.65
N VAL A 412 -11.72 -21.75 19.64
CA VAL A 412 -12.44 -23.01 19.60
C VAL A 412 -13.90 -22.63 19.39
N THR A 413 -14.43 -22.91 18.19
CA THR A 413 -15.88 -23.05 18.02
C THR A 413 -16.28 -24.21 18.91
N THR A 414 -16.82 -23.90 20.09
CA THR A 414 -17.61 -24.85 20.85
C THR A 414 -18.71 -25.38 19.93
N PRO A 415 -18.81 -26.69 19.70
CA PRO A 415 -19.93 -27.24 18.95
C PRO A 415 -21.20 -26.96 19.74
N SER A 416 -22.12 -26.26 19.08
CA SER A 416 -23.47 -25.94 19.55
C SER A 416 -24.21 -27.20 19.99
N GLY A 417 -24.75 -27.17 21.20
CA GLY A 417 -25.72 -28.14 21.70
C GLY A 417 -26.99 -27.42 22.14
N GLU A 418 -27.73 -26.83 21.21
CA GLU A 418 -29.15 -26.52 21.42
C GLU A 418 -29.87 -26.58 20.06
N PRO A 419 -30.83 -27.50 19.87
CA PRO A 419 -31.61 -27.56 18.64
C PRO A 419 -32.60 -26.40 18.55
N LEU A 420 -32.79 -25.87 17.35
CA LEU A 420 -33.82 -24.87 17.04
C LEU A 420 -35.21 -25.39 17.46
N PRO A 421 -36.05 -24.57 18.11
CA PRO A 421 -37.44 -24.93 18.35
C PRO A 421 -38.23 -24.88 17.04
N THR A 422 -38.65 -26.06 16.58
CA THR A 422 -39.70 -26.23 15.58
C THR A 422 -41.06 -26.08 16.27
N ALA A 423 -41.75 -24.95 16.06
CA ALA A 423 -43.18 -24.86 16.31
C ALA A 423 -43.84 -23.86 15.34
N ILE A 424 -44.50 -24.42 14.33
CA ILE A 424 -45.51 -23.74 13.52
C ILE A 424 -46.79 -23.68 14.36
N PRO A 425 -47.41 -22.51 14.60
CA PRO A 425 -48.70 -22.47 15.26
C PRO A 425 -49.78 -22.92 14.26
N ARG A 426 -50.34 -24.12 14.48
CA ARG A 426 -51.65 -24.49 13.93
C ARG A 426 -52.72 -23.69 14.68
N GLY A 427 -53.58 -23.03 13.92
CA GLY A 427 -54.71 -22.27 14.45
C GLY A 427 -55.70 -23.13 15.23
N VAL A 428 -56.46 -22.45 16.08
CA VAL A 428 -57.71 -22.93 16.66
C VAL A 428 -58.77 -21.86 16.40
N ARG A 429 -59.97 -22.36 16.15
CA ARG A 429 -61.23 -21.71 15.74
C ARG A 429 -61.65 -20.51 16.56
#